data_AF-A0A9W8KX19-F1
#
_entry.id   AF-A0A9W8KX19-F1
#
_cell.length_a   1.000
_cell.length_b   1.000
_cell.length_c   1.000
_cell.angle_alpha   90.00
_cell.angle_beta   90.00
_cell.angle_gamma   90.00
#
_symmetry.space_group_name_H-M   'P 1'
#
loop_
_entity.id
_entity.type
_entity.pdbx_description
1 polymer ?
#
loop_
_entity_poly.entity_id
_entity_poly.type
_entity_poly.pdbx_seq_one_letter_code
_entity_poly.pdbx_strand_id
1 'polypeptide(L)'
;MCTCAKLIALEITNIYENGDTEFHYDYCEDLKDGRGFTAGIAGFCTGTGDAWQVIQEYHKLTGGNDKFTSMDSVLAKYASDGSDSTAGLEDYLSTWEELGKSDTKFQQAQDTVRDDLYYNPAQAASNKLGLKLDISQGQIYDTGIEHGTGDDLDGMLALISATNKEFTSDAPGDSGSTLTINGHQVDEIVWLQKFIQVREADLKNPKEKENQGGNYWAQTTYRTKSYSYMIAQKEYMWTKSVTLLDNDGKPTTVSCSGGAVSSTRRKRGPDGRPIRVRRKRELVHSSKPPPNRRRRPVVAGKRNVEL
;
A
#
# COMPACT_ATOMS: atom_id res chain seq x y z
N MET A 1 14.78 7.30 0.70
CA MET A 1 14.30 7.64 -0.65
C MET A 1 14.30 9.15 -0.90
N CYS A 2 14.67 9.61 -2.10
CA CYS A 2 14.43 11.00 -2.52
C CYS A 2 12.95 11.21 -2.91
N THR A 3 12.47 12.46 -3.01
CA THR A 3 11.07 12.76 -3.39
C THR A 3 10.67 12.09 -4.70
N CYS A 4 11.61 12.00 -5.64
CA CYS A 4 11.41 11.41 -6.94
C CYS A 4 11.12 9.90 -6.88
N ALA A 5 11.98 9.16 -6.18
CA ALA A 5 11.80 7.73 -5.97
C ALA A 5 10.55 7.44 -5.12
N LYS A 6 10.17 8.33 -4.19
CA LYS A 6 8.90 8.23 -3.47
C LYS A 6 7.75 8.25 -4.47
N LEU A 7 7.64 9.28 -5.28
CA LEU A 7 6.55 9.41 -6.27
C LEU A 7 6.48 8.18 -7.19
N ILE A 8 7.63 7.70 -7.67
CA ILE A 8 7.70 6.48 -8.49
C ILE A 8 7.16 5.26 -7.73
N ALA A 9 7.56 5.04 -6.47
CA ALA A 9 7.06 3.92 -5.66
C ALA A 9 5.53 3.97 -5.49
N LEU A 10 5.00 5.18 -5.27
CA LEU A 10 3.57 5.40 -5.09
C LEU A 10 2.80 5.13 -6.40
N GLU A 11 3.27 5.65 -7.54
CA GLU A 11 2.63 5.45 -8.85
C GLU A 11 2.72 4.00 -9.33
N ILE A 12 3.83 3.31 -9.08
CA ILE A 12 3.95 1.86 -9.31
C ILE A 12 2.87 1.11 -8.54
N THR A 13 2.71 1.44 -7.26
CA THR A 13 1.70 0.79 -6.41
C THR A 13 0.29 1.10 -6.91
N ASN A 14 0.01 2.34 -7.34
CA ASN A 14 -1.29 2.69 -7.94
C ASN A 14 -1.57 1.90 -9.21
N ILE A 15 -0.57 1.67 -10.06
CA ILE A 15 -0.74 0.81 -11.24
C ILE A 15 -1.23 -0.55 -10.78
N TYR A 16 -0.60 -1.13 -9.76
CA TYR A 16 -1.01 -2.42 -9.26
C TYR A 16 -2.41 -2.42 -8.64
N GLU A 17 -2.78 -1.43 -7.84
CA GLU A 17 -4.10 -1.37 -7.22
C GLU A 17 -5.21 -1.06 -8.25
N ASN A 18 -4.98 -0.13 -9.17
CA ASN A 18 -6.03 0.53 -9.94
C ASN A 18 -5.88 0.38 -11.47
N GLY A 19 -4.71 -0.05 -11.95
CA GLY A 19 -4.39 -0.17 -13.37
C GLY A 19 -3.96 1.15 -14.03
N ASP A 20 -3.72 2.21 -13.24
CA ASP A 20 -3.24 3.52 -13.71
C ASP A 20 -2.39 4.21 -12.63
N THR A 21 -1.76 5.33 -12.97
CA THR A 21 -0.92 6.10 -12.03
C THR A 21 -1.70 7.17 -11.25
N GLU A 22 -3.00 7.34 -11.52
CA GLU A 22 -3.80 8.43 -10.95
C GLU A 22 -4.12 8.14 -9.48
N PHE A 23 -3.99 9.16 -8.63
CA PHE A 23 -4.45 9.10 -7.24
C PHE A 23 -5.94 9.46 -7.20
N HIS A 24 -6.79 8.44 -7.05
CA HIS A 24 -8.25 8.58 -7.00
C HIS A 24 -8.72 9.05 -5.62
N TYR A 25 -8.37 10.29 -5.25
CA TYR A 25 -8.76 10.91 -3.96
C TYR A 25 -10.27 10.92 -3.73
N ASP A 26 -11.05 10.97 -4.80
CA ASP A 26 -12.51 11.02 -4.78
C ASP A 26 -13.17 9.65 -4.79
N TYR A 27 -12.42 8.56 -4.94
CA TYR A 27 -13.01 7.22 -4.91
C TYR A 27 -13.70 6.96 -3.57
N CYS A 28 -14.95 6.49 -3.59
CA CYS A 28 -15.65 6.00 -2.42
C CYS A 28 -16.76 5.03 -2.87
N GLU A 29 -16.78 3.82 -2.32
CA GLU A 29 -17.77 2.80 -2.66
C GLU A 29 -18.04 1.90 -1.44
N ASP A 30 -19.29 1.46 -1.27
CA ASP A 30 -19.62 0.37 -0.35
C ASP A 30 -19.57 -0.94 -1.13
N LEU A 31 -18.48 -1.67 -0.95
CA LEU A 31 -18.18 -2.87 -1.72
C LEU A 31 -18.84 -4.13 -1.15
N LYS A 32 -19.55 -4.01 -0.02
CA LYS A 32 -20.21 -5.13 0.66
C LYS A 32 -19.25 -6.26 1.04
N ASP A 33 -18.00 -5.92 1.34
CA ASP A 33 -16.92 -6.86 1.71
C ASP A 33 -16.71 -6.99 3.23
N GLY A 34 -17.61 -6.39 4.02
CA GLY A 34 -17.55 -6.39 5.47
C GLY A 34 -16.58 -5.37 6.07
N ARG A 35 -16.18 -4.34 5.31
CA ARG A 35 -15.34 -3.22 5.77
C ARG A 35 -16.07 -1.86 5.80
N GLY A 36 -17.35 -1.83 5.41
CA GLY A 36 -18.14 -0.61 5.25
C GLY A 36 -17.80 0.11 3.94
N PHE A 37 -17.80 1.44 3.93
CA PHE A 37 -17.28 2.20 2.80
C PHE A 37 -15.75 2.06 2.68
N THR A 38 -15.26 1.86 1.47
CA THR A 38 -13.85 1.88 1.04
C THR A 38 -13.61 3.13 0.20
N ALA A 39 -12.60 3.93 0.53
CA ALA A 39 -12.43 5.25 -0.07
C ALA A 39 -10.96 5.71 -0.22
N GLY A 40 -10.74 6.62 -1.18
CA GLY A 40 -9.50 7.35 -1.37
C GLY A 40 -8.32 6.55 -1.90
N ILE A 41 -7.15 7.18 -1.84
CA ILE A 41 -5.91 6.76 -2.52
C ILE A 41 -5.27 5.48 -1.99
N ALA A 42 -5.74 4.95 -0.86
CA ALA A 42 -5.21 3.75 -0.22
C ALA A 42 -6.31 2.77 0.22
N GLY A 43 -7.55 2.94 -0.27
CA GLY A 43 -8.67 2.07 0.10
C GLY A 43 -9.03 2.14 1.58
N PHE A 44 -9.03 3.35 2.16
CA PHE A 44 -9.37 3.57 3.56
C PHE A 44 -10.80 3.09 3.85
N CYS A 45 -10.99 2.27 4.89
CA CYS A 45 -12.32 1.76 5.22
C CYS A 45 -12.87 2.31 6.54
N THR A 46 -14.18 2.54 6.54
CA THR A 46 -14.91 3.01 7.74
C THR A 46 -14.88 1.98 8.88
N GLY A 47 -15.03 0.70 8.56
CA GLY A 47 -15.02 -0.39 9.54
C GLY A 47 -13.64 -0.77 10.06
N THR A 48 -12.56 -0.39 9.37
CA THR A 48 -11.17 -0.62 9.83
C THR A 48 -10.58 0.61 10.55
N GLY A 49 -11.27 1.75 10.47
CA GLY A 49 -10.96 2.97 11.21
C GLY A 49 -9.89 3.86 10.59
N ASP A 50 -9.27 3.46 9.50
CA ASP A 50 -8.33 4.27 8.74
C ASP A 50 -9.03 5.38 7.95
N ALA A 51 -10.27 5.17 7.47
CA ALA A 51 -11.06 6.28 6.91
C ALA A 51 -11.41 7.35 7.96
N TRP A 52 -11.67 6.92 9.19
CA TRP A 52 -11.87 7.85 10.31
C TRP A 52 -10.59 8.62 10.65
N GLN A 53 -9.41 8.01 10.53
CA GLN A 53 -8.14 8.72 10.69
C GLN A 53 -7.93 9.82 9.63
N VAL A 54 -8.33 9.59 8.37
CA VAL A 54 -8.31 10.63 7.32
C VAL A 54 -9.20 11.80 7.73
N ILE A 55 -10.40 11.52 8.22
CA ILE A 55 -11.36 12.54 8.64
C ILE A 55 -10.84 13.31 9.86
N GLN A 56 -10.19 12.64 10.81
CA GLN A 56 -9.56 13.29 11.95
C GLN A 56 -8.39 14.20 11.53
N GLU A 57 -7.59 13.81 10.53
CA GLU A 57 -6.56 14.69 9.98
C GLU A 57 -7.18 15.89 9.24
N TYR A 58 -8.24 15.66 8.47
CA TYR A 58 -8.98 16.73 7.82
C TYR A 58 -9.57 17.73 8.82
N HIS A 59 -10.18 17.26 9.92
CA HIS A 59 -10.64 18.10 11.03
C HIS A 59 -9.52 18.98 11.59
N LYS A 60 -8.29 18.46 11.74
CA LYS A 60 -7.15 19.28 12.19
C LYS A 60 -6.81 20.38 11.18
N LEU A 61 -6.83 20.07 9.88
CA LEU A 61 -6.51 21.02 8.81
C LEU A 61 -7.60 22.09 8.59
N THR A 62 -8.86 21.78 8.95
CA THR A 62 -10.02 22.68 8.79
C THR A 62 -10.40 23.41 10.08
N GLY A 63 -9.88 22.99 11.24
CA GLY A 63 -10.28 23.50 12.55
C GLY A 63 -11.58 22.87 13.08
N GLY A 64 -11.95 21.69 12.57
CA GLY A 64 -13.07 20.87 13.08
C GLY A 64 -14.46 21.34 12.67
N ASN A 65 -14.56 22.29 11.74
CA ASN A 65 -15.84 22.78 11.19
C ASN A 65 -15.91 22.43 9.70
N ASP A 66 -16.08 21.15 9.39
CA ASP A 66 -16.18 20.66 8.01
C ASP A 66 -17.35 19.68 7.81
N LYS A 67 -17.49 19.18 6.58
CA LYS A 67 -18.64 18.37 6.15
C LYS A 67 -18.75 17.02 6.86
N PHE A 68 -17.68 16.51 7.48
CA PHE A 68 -17.72 15.25 8.23
C PHE A 68 -18.10 15.42 9.70
N THR A 69 -18.15 16.65 10.22
CA THR A 69 -18.36 16.94 11.66
C THR A 69 -19.62 16.27 12.23
N SER A 70 -20.73 16.24 11.46
CA SER A 70 -21.98 15.60 11.91
C SER A 70 -21.92 14.07 11.92
N MET A 71 -21.02 13.46 11.14
CA MET A 71 -20.82 12.02 11.01
C MET A 71 -19.72 11.47 11.92
N ASP A 72 -18.86 12.33 12.49
CA ASP A 72 -17.65 11.91 13.21
C ASP A 72 -17.92 10.91 14.34
N SER A 73 -18.95 11.14 15.15
CA SER A 73 -19.29 10.23 16.25
C SER A 73 -19.70 8.82 15.78
N VAL A 74 -20.36 8.72 14.62
CA VAL A 74 -20.77 7.46 14.00
C VAL A 74 -19.55 6.75 13.42
N LEU A 75 -18.67 7.49 12.73
CA LEU A 75 -17.42 6.98 12.18
C LEU A 75 -16.49 6.45 13.28
N ALA A 76 -16.31 7.20 14.38
CA ALA A 76 -15.51 6.78 15.52
C ALA A 76 -16.05 5.48 16.13
N LYS A 77 -17.37 5.34 16.23
CA LYS A 77 -18.02 4.11 16.70
C LYS A 77 -17.73 2.94 15.76
N TYR A 78 -17.95 3.09 14.46
CA TYR A 78 -17.73 1.99 13.50
C TYR A 78 -16.26 1.58 13.41
N ALA A 79 -15.34 2.54 13.48
CA ALA A 79 -13.91 2.30 13.59
C ALA A 79 -13.56 1.46 14.85
N SER A 80 -14.18 1.77 15.99
CA SER A 80 -13.94 1.05 17.25
C SER A 80 -14.56 -0.35 17.26
N ASP A 81 -15.77 -0.48 16.73
CA ASP A 81 -16.54 -1.72 16.75
C ASP A 81 -16.13 -2.70 15.64
N GLY A 82 -15.37 -2.25 14.64
CA GLY A 82 -15.08 -3.05 13.46
C GLY A 82 -16.30 -3.22 12.55
N SER A 83 -17.22 -2.25 12.55
CA SER A 83 -18.54 -2.38 11.92
C SER A 83 -18.52 -1.97 10.45
N ASP A 84 -19.19 -2.76 9.61
CA ASP A 84 -19.43 -2.47 8.19
C ASP A 84 -20.74 -1.72 7.94
N SER A 85 -21.40 -1.22 8.99
CA SER A 85 -22.67 -0.52 8.86
C SER A 85 -22.50 0.85 8.18
N THR A 86 -23.48 1.24 7.37
CA THR A 86 -23.55 2.55 6.72
C THR A 86 -24.69 3.43 7.25
N ALA A 87 -25.41 2.98 8.28
CA ALA A 87 -26.48 3.76 8.89
C ALA A 87 -25.92 5.03 9.55
N GLY A 88 -26.55 6.20 9.33
CA GLY A 88 -26.05 7.48 9.85
C GLY A 88 -24.86 8.06 9.07
N LEU A 89 -24.52 7.47 7.92
CA LEU A 89 -23.47 7.93 6.99
C LEU A 89 -24.06 8.21 5.60
N GLU A 90 -25.31 8.66 5.52
CA GLU A 90 -26.05 8.81 4.26
C GLU A 90 -25.36 9.77 3.27
N ASP A 91 -24.71 10.83 3.78
CA ASP A 91 -23.98 11.82 2.98
C ASP A 91 -22.48 11.51 2.83
N TYR A 92 -21.99 10.40 3.38
CA TYR A 92 -20.55 10.10 3.43
C TYR A 92 -19.93 9.99 2.04
N LEU A 93 -20.56 9.22 1.14
CA LEU A 93 -20.05 8.98 -0.20
C LEU A 93 -20.01 10.26 -1.03
N SER A 94 -21.10 11.03 -1.04
CA SER A 94 -21.17 12.30 -1.78
C SER A 94 -20.19 13.32 -1.22
N THR A 95 -20.03 13.39 0.10
CA THR A 95 -19.06 14.27 0.76
C THR A 95 -17.63 13.91 0.42
N TRP A 96 -17.27 12.62 0.49
CA TRP A 96 -15.93 12.15 0.14
C TRP A 96 -15.61 12.45 -1.33
N GLU A 97 -16.53 12.15 -2.24
CA GLU A 97 -16.35 12.42 -3.66
C GLU A 97 -16.17 13.92 -3.95
N GLU A 98 -16.99 14.79 -3.34
CA GLU A 98 -16.91 16.24 -3.52
C GLU A 98 -15.55 16.78 -3.06
N LEU A 99 -15.13 16.41 -1.84
CA LEU A 99 -13.89 16.89 -1.26
C LEU A 99 -12.67 16.30 -1.97
N GLY A 100 -12.68 15.00 -2.29
CA GLY A 100 -11.57 14.34 -2.98
C GLY A 100 -11.29 14.93 -4.36
N LYS A 101 -12.31 15.43 -5.07
CA LYS A 101 -12.16 16.04 -6.39
C LYS A 101 -11.39 17.37 -6.36
N SER A 102 -11.43 18.13 -5.27
CA SER A 102 -10.97 19.54 -5.33
C SER A 102 -10.48 20.18 -4.03
N ASP A 103 -10.75 19.60 -2.86
CA ASP A 103 -10.29 20.14 -1.58
C ASP A 103 -8.85 19.68 -1.31
N THR A 104 -7.90 20.62 -1.42
CA THR A 104 -6.47 20.34 -1.23
C THR A 104 -6.12 19.91 0.19
N LYS A 105 -6.89 20.33 1.21
CA LYS A 105 -6.69 19.88 2.59
C LYS A 105 -7.17 18.45 2.76
N PHE A 106 -8.27 18.07 2.09
CA PHE A 106 -8.74 16.70 2.13
C PHE A 106 -7.79 15.73 1.41
N GLN A 107 -7.26 16.15 0.26
CA GLN A 107 -6.20 15.41 -0.44
C GLN A 107 -4.95 15.29 0.43
N GLN A 108 -4.52 16.37 1.09
CA GLN A 108 -3.40 16.36 2.03
C GLN A 108 -3.64 15.44 3.24
N ALA A 109 -4.87 15.38 3.77
CA ALA A 109 -5.22 14.47 4.85
C ALA A 109 -5.07 13.01 4.43
N GLN A 110 -5.53 12.66 3.22
CA GLN A 110 -5.33 11.32 2.66
C GLN A 110 -3.86 10.98 2.47
N ASP A 111 -3.05 11.90 1.92
CA ASP A 111 -1.61 11.72 1.77
C ASP A 111 -0.92 11.46 3.11
N THR A 112 -1.28 12.25 4.13
CA THR A 112 -0.70 12.16 5.48
C THR A 112 -1.02 10.80 6.11
N VAL A 113 -2.28 10.36 6.03
CA VAL A 113 -2.67 9.07 6.62
C VAL A 113 -2.09 7.89 5.83
N ARG A 114 -2.04 7.95 4.49
CA ARG A 114 -1.31 6.94 3.71
C ARG A 114 0.16 6.86 4.14
N ASP A 115 0.78 8.02 4.35
CA ASP A 115 2.17 8.07 4.76
C ASP A 115 2.37 7.47 6.16
N ASP A 116 1.53 7.85 7.12
CA ASP A 116 1.63 7.38 8.51
C ASP A 116 1.36 5.88 8.67
N LEU A 117 0.40 5.33 7.90
CA LEU A 117 0.02 3.92 8.00
C LEU A 117 0.92 3.00 7.16
N TYR A 118 1.41 3.46 6.02
CA TYR A 118 2.07 2.59 5.04
C TYR A 118 3.49 3.03 4.69
N TYR A 119 3.68 4.27 4.23
CA TYR A 119 4.98 4.72 3.73
C TYR A 119 6.03 4.81 4.85
N ASN A 120 5.71 5.51 5.93
CA ASN A 120 6.64 5.75 7.04
C ASN A 120 7.03 4.44 7.74
N PRO A 121 6.12 3.49 8.05
CA PRO A 121 6.51 2.18 8.55
C PRO A 121 7.39 1.38 7.59
N ALA A 122 7.09 1.38 6.28
CA ALA A 122 7.90 0.71 5.28
C ALA A 122 9.32 1.30 5.19
N GLN A 123 9.44 2.62 5.25
CA GLN A 123 10.74 3.29 5.27
C GLN A 123 11.50 3.05 6.58
N ALA A 124 10.81 2.99 7.72
CA ALA A 124 11.43 2.63 9.00
C ALA A 124 12.02 1.20 8.95
N ALA A 125 11.28 0.24 8.40
CA ALA A 125 11.76 -1.13 8.20
C ALA A 125 12.95 -1.18 7.24
N SER A 126 12.88 -0.43 6.14
CA SER A 126 13.95 -0.33 5.14
C SER A 126 15.23 0.27 5.73
N ASN A 127 15.13 1.36 6.49
CA ASN A 127 16.25 2.00 7.17
C ASN A 127 16.91 1.06 8.18
N LYS A 128 16.10 0.28 8.91
CA LYS A 128 16.60 -0.69 9.89
C LYS A 128 17.39 -1.83 9.25
N LEU A 129 16.95 -2.32 8.09
CA LEU A 129 17.68 -3.31 7.30
C LEU A 129 18.94 -2.71 6.63
N GLY A 130 19.00 -1.38 6.49
CA GLY A 130 20.08 -0.69 5.78
C GLY A 130 19.90 -0.67 4.27
N LEU A 131 18.66 -0.81 3.76
CA LEU A 131 18.36 -0.78 2.32
C LEU A 131 18.70 0.59 1.71
N LYS A 132 19.46 0.59 0.63
CA LYS A 132 19.91 1.80 -0.07
C LYS A 132 19.29 1.96 -1.46
N LEU A 133 18.81 0.88 -2.06
CA LEU A 133 18.28 0.88 -3.41
C LEU A 133 16.79 1.25 -3.38
N ASP A 134 16.38 2.12 -4.31
CA ASP A 134 14.99 2.58 -4.40
C ASP A 134 14.03 1.42 -4.71
N ILE A 135 14.49 0.44 -5.51
CA ILE A 135 13.72 -0.78 -5.83
C ILE A 135 13.38 -1.61 -4.59
N SER A 136 14.31 -1.74 -3.64
CA SER A 136 14.07 -2.50 -2.42
C SER A 136 13.09 -1.74 -1.51
N GLN A 137 13.31 -0.44 -1.32
CA GLN A 137 12.43 0.42 -0.52
C GLN A 137 11.00 0.48 -1.10
N GLY A 138 10.87 0.55 -2.42
CA GLY A 138 9.59 0.52 -3.12
C GLY A 138 8.86 -0.81 -2.92
N GLN A 139 9.58 -1.93 -3.00
CA GLN A 139 8.97 -3.24 -2.80
C GLN A 139 8.48 -3.45 -1.37
N ILE A 140 9.18 -2.90 -0.38
CA ILE A 140 8.74 -2.92 1.02
C ILE A 140 7.49 -2.06 1.20
N TYR A 141 7.43 -0.89 0.58
CA TYR A 141 6.22 -0.06 0.58
C TYR A 141 5.02 -0.77 -0.07
N ASP A 142 5.21 -1.34 -1.27
CA ASP A 142 4.18 -2.07 -1.99
C ASP A 142 3.66 -3.30 -1.20
N THR A 143 4.56 -3.96 -0.47
CA THR A 143 4.20 -5.04 0.45
C THR A 143 3.39 -4.52 1.62
N GLY A 144 3.77 -3.39 2.22
CA GLY A 144 3.02 -2.76 3.30
C GLY A 144 1.59 -2.38 2.91
N ILE A 145 1.35 -2.02 1.64
CA ILE A 145 0.01 -1.71 1.11
C ILE A 145 -0.87 -2.97 1.02
N GLU A 146 -0.36 -4.07 0.48
CA GLU A 146 -1.17 -5.30 0.28
C GLU A 146 -1.23 -6.20 1.51
N HIS A 147 -0.10 -6.40 2.18
CA HIS A 147 0.00 -7.28 3.36
C HIS A 147 -0.23 -6.54 4.67
N GLY A 148 -0.26 -5.20 4.67
CA GLY A 148 -0.33 -4.40 5.88
C GLY A 148 1.02 -4.24 6.59
N THR A 149 1.07 -3.26 7.50
CA THR A 149 2.26 -2.89 8.29
C THR A 149 2.17 -3.37 9.75
N GLY A 150 1.18 -4.21 10.06
CA GLY A 150 0.93 -4.79 11.38
C GLY A 150 1.85 -5.96 11.74
N ASP A 151 1.45 -6.68 12.79
CA ASP A 151 2.19 -7.82 13.38
C ASP A 151 1.58 -9.19 13.04
N ASP A 152 0.71 -9.26 12.02
CA ASP A 152 0.12 -10.52 11.55
C ASP A 152 1.14 -11.39 10.79
N LEU A 153 0.79 -12.66 10.60
CA LEU A 153 1.72 -13.66 10.07
C LEU A 153 2.05 -13.51 8.58
N ASP A 154 1.25 -12.73 7.86
CA ASP A 154 1.38 -12.43 6.44
C ASP A 154 1.93 -11.03 6.20
N GLY A 155 1.98 -10.20 7.24
CA GLY A 155 2.34 -8.79 7.22
C GLY A 155 3.78 -8.52 6.79
N MET A 156 4.02 -7.29 6.35
CA MET A 156 5.31 -6.85 5.81
C MET A 156 6.50 -7.23 6.71
N LEU A 157 6.41 -7.03 8.03
CA LEU A 157 7.48 -7.34 8.97
C LEU A 157 7.71 -8.86 9.12
N ALA A 158 6.64 -9.66 9.04
CA ALA A 158 6.74 -11.12 9.08
C ALA A 158 7.46 -11.66 7.83
N LEU A 159 7.16 -11.10 6.66
CA LEU A 159 7.83 -11.47 5.41
C LEU A 159 9.31 -11.06 5.40
N ILE A 160 9.64 -9.89 5.94
CA ILE A 160 11.04 -9.48 6.16
C ILE A 160 11.75 -10.48 7.08
N SER A 161 11.13 -10.83 8.21
CA SER A 161 11.72 -11.80 9.16
C SER A 161 11.91 -13.18 8.52
N ALA A 162 10.93 -13.66 7.76
CA ALA A 162 11.03 -14.92 7.04
C ALA A 162 12.16 -14.89 6.00
N THR A 163 12.32 -13.78 5.28
CA THR A 163 13.41 -13.59 4.31
C THR A 163 14.77 -13.62 4.99
N ASN A 164 14.93 -12.91 6.12
CA ASN A 164 16.19 -12.86 6.83
C ASN A 164 16.65 -14.25 7.33
N LYS A 165 15.73 -15.13 7.71
CA LYS A 165 16.05 -16.50 8.17
C LYS A 165 16.69 -17.37 7.07
N GLU A 166 16.48 -17.04 5.80
CA GLU A 166 17.03 -17.79 4.67
C GLU A 166 18.52 -17.51 4.44
N PHE A 167 19.08 -16.46 5.04
CA PHE A 167 20.49 -16.11 4.93
C PHE A 167 21.28 -16.61 6.14
N THR A 168 21.95 -17.74 5.96
CA THR A 168 22.81 -18.44 6.94
C THR A 168 24.30 -18.45 6.55
N SER A 169 24.64 -17.73 5.47
CA SER A 169 26.00 -17.52 4.99
C SER A 169 26.05 -16.21 4.20
N ASP A 170 27.26 -15.71 3.94
CA ASP A 170 27.45 -14.58 3.02
C ASP A 170 26.84 -14.91 1.65
N ALA A 171 26.26 -13.89 1.02
CA ALA A 171 25.58 -14.02 -0.26
C ALA A 171 26.00 -12.84 -1.16
N PRO A 172 27.11 -12.99 -1.92
CA PRO A 172 27.65 -11.91 -2.73
C PRO A 172 26.76 -11.62 -3.96
N GLY A 173 26.85 -10.38 -4.45
CA GLY A 173 26.20 -9.90 -5.66
C GLY A 173 26.90 -8.65 -6.18
N ASP A 174 26.35 -8.04 -7.23
CA ASP A 174 26.95 -6.91 -7.95
C ASP A 174 26.10 -5.62 -7.86
N SER A 175 25.18 -5.52 -6.89
CA SER A 175 24.29 -4.36 -6.76
C SER A 175 24.99 -3.09 -6.28
N GLY A 176 26.19 -3.25 -5.68
CA GLY A 176 26.91 -2.16 -5.02
C GLY A 176 26.36 -1.78 -3.65
N SER A 177 25.38 -2.52 -3.13
CA SER A 177 24.84 -2.38 -1.77
C SER A 177 24.89 -3.71 -1.02
N THR A 178 25.31 -3.67 0.24
CA THR A 178 25.46 -4.86 1.10
C THR A 178 24.78 -4.61 2.43
N LEU A 179 23.97 -5.58 2.84
CA LEU A 179 23.27 -5.64 4.11
C LEU A 179 24.03 -6.58 5.07
N THR A 180 23.85 -6.38 6.37
CA THR A 180 24.29 -7.35 7.39
C THR A 180 23.05 -8.06 7.93
N ILE A 181 22.87 -9.33 7.55
CA ILE A 181 21.71 -10.15 7.92
C ILE A 181 22.21 -11.34 8.73
N ASN A 182 21.79 -11.47 10.00
CA ASN A 182 22.23 -12.53 10.92
C ASN A 182 23.77 -12.66 11.04
N GLY A 183 24.51 -11.57 10.90
CA GLY A 183 25.98 -11.57 10.91
C GLY A 183 26.65 -11.93 9.57
N HIS A 184 25.86 -12.10 8.50
CA HIS A 184 26.35 -12.38 7.16
C HIS A 184 26.23 -11.16 6.24
N GLN A 185 27.18 -11.04 5.32
CA GLN A 185 27.20 -9.99 4.31
C GLN A 185 26.38 -10.44 3.10
N VAL A 186 25.25 -9.79 2.87
CA VAL A 186 24.28 -10.16 1.83
C VAL A 186 24.11 -8.98 0.88
N ASP A 187 24.31 -9.20 -0.43
CA ASP A 187 24.01 -8.20 -1.44
C ASP A 187 22.51 -7.85 -1.42
N GLU A 188 22.20 -6.55 -1.52
CA GLU A 188 20.83 -6.06 -1.35
C GLU A 188 19.87 -6.61 -2.40
N ILE A 189 20.31 -6.81 -3.64
CA ILE A 189 19.46 -7.39 -4.70
C ILE A 189 19.30 -8.89 -4.53
N VAL A 190 20.32 -9.60 -4.03
CA VAL A 190 20.18 -11.01 -3.64
C VAL A 190 19.15 -11.16 -2.52
N TRP A 191 19.19 -10.28 -1.52
CA TRP A 191 18.16 -10.22 -0.48
C TRP A 191 16.77 -9.92 -1.06
N LEU A 192 16.65 -8.91 -1.93
CA LEU A 192 15.38 -8.52 -2.54
C LEU A 192 14.78 -9.65 -3.39
N GLN A 193 15.58 -10.36 -4.17
CA GLN A 193 15.12 -11.53 -4.93
C GLN A 193 14.56 -12.61 -4.01
N LYS A 194 15.20 -12.86 -2.86
CA LYS A 194 14.67 -13.78 -1.85
C LYS A 194 13.37 -13.25 -1.22
N PHE A 195 13.30 -11.96 -0.90
CA PHE A 195 12.10 -11.32 -0.37
C PHE A 195 10.91 -11.47 -1.32
N ILE A 196 11.12 -11.25 -2.63
CA ILE A 196 10.11 -11.45 -3.67
C ILE A 196 9.62 -12.90 -3.70
N GLN A 197 10.51 -13.89 -3.56
CA GLN A 197 10.13 -15.31 -3.50
C GLN A 197 9.28 -15.62 -2.26
N VAL A 198 9.68 -15.12 -1.09
CA VAL A 198 8.94 -15.29 0.17
C VAL A 198 7.55 -14.67 0.06
N ARG A 199 7.47 -13.44 -0.44
CA ARG A 199 6.19 -12.75 -0.65
C ARG A 199 5.31 -13.47 -1.66
N GLU A 200 5.86 -13.92 -2.80
CA GLU A 200 5.06 -14.66 -3.79
C GLU A 200 4.56 -16.01 -3.26
N ALA A 201 5.34 -16.68 -2.41
CA ALA A 201 4.90 -17.90 -1.74
C ALA A 201 3.73 -17.63 -0.77
N ASP A 202 3.80 -16.52 -0.03
CA ASP A 202 2.76 -16.06 0.90
C ASP A 202 1.48 -15.64 0.17
N LEU A 203 1.58 -14.87 -0.92
CA LEU A 203 0.44 -14.52 -1.77
C LEU A 203 -0.33 -15.76 -2.28
N LYS A 204 0.40 -16.85 -2.57
CA LYS A 204 -0.20 -18.11 -3.03
C LYS A 204 -0.75 -18.95 -1.87
N ASN A 205 -0.19 -18.83 -0.67
CA ASN A 205 -0.50 -19.66 0.48
C ASN A 205 -0.43 -18.83 1.78
N PRO A 206 -1.37 -17.90 1.98
CA PRO A 206 -1.33 -17.02 3.15
C PRO A 206 -1.57 -17.82 4.43
N LYS A 207 -0.94 -17.41 5.52
CA LYS A 207 -0.98 -18.09 6.82
C LYS A 207 -2.20 -17.69 7.62
N GLU A 208 -2.68 -16.46 7.48
CA GLU A 208 -3.88 -15.99 8.16
C GLU A 208 -5.14 -16.62 7.53
N LYS A 209 -6.00 -17.17 8.38
CA LYS A 209 -7.19 -17.91 7.93
C LYS A 209 -8.15 -17.06 7.09
N GLU A 210 -8.23 -15.77 7.40
CA GLU A 210 -9.04 -14.81 6.67
C GLU A 210 -8.57 -14.59 5.23
N ASN A 211 -7.28 -14.78 4.95
CA ASN A 211 -6.69 -14.60 3.63
C ASN A 211 -6.72 -15.88 2.77
N GLN A 212 -6.99 -17.04 3.36
CA GLN A 212 -6.99 -18.35 2.66
C GLN A 212 -8.22 -18.59 1.76
N GLY A 213 -9.32 -17.86 1.96
CA GLY A 213 -10.62 -18.19 1.36
C GLY A 213 -10.86 -17.68 -0.08
N GLY A 214 -10.07 -16.72 -0.57
CA GLY A 214 -10.46 -15.92 -1.74
C GLY A 214 -9.72 -16.18 -3.06
N ASN A 215 -8.62 -16.94 -3.07
CA ASN A 215 -7.67 -17.04 -4.20
C ASN A 215 -7.29 -15.65 -4.80
N TYR A 216 -7.48 -14.58 -4.04
CA TYR A 216 -7.39 -13.22 -4.52
C TYR A 216 -5.92 -12.79 -4.56
N TRP A 217 -5.19 -13.00 -3.45
CA TRP A 217 -3.75 -12.75 -3.36
C TRP A 217 -2.94 -13.56 -4.37
N ALA A 218 -3.32 -14.80 -4.67
CA ALA A 218 -2.63 -15.57 -5.70
C ALA A 218 -2.74 -14.94 -7.10
N GLN A 219 -3.76 -14.13 -7.35
CA GLN A 219 -3.95 -13.39 -8.61
C GLN A 219 -3.13 -12.10 -8.69
N THR A 220 -2.55 -11.63 -7.58
CA THR A 220 -1.79 -10.37 -7.53
C THR A 220 -0.28 -10.56 -7.71
N THR A 221 0.17 -11.77 -8.05
CA THR A 221 1.59 -12.07 -8.34
C THR A 221 2.19 -11.29 -9.53
N TYR A 222 1.40 -10.54 -10.29
CA TYR A 222 1.94 -9.61 -11.29
C TYR A 222 2.83 -8.53 -10.64
N ARG A 223 2.56 -8.16 -9.38
CA ARG A 223 3.33 -7.19 -8.58
C ARG A 223 4.76 -7.67 -8.36
N THR A 224 4.91 -8.90 -7.86
CA THR A 224 6.22 -9.55 -7.63
C THR A 224 6.99 -9.81 -8.94
N LYS A 225 6.28 -10.18 -10.01
CA LYS A 225 6.86 -10.33 -11.35
C LYS A 225 7.36 -9.01 -11.92
N SER A 226 6.64 -7.92 -11.68
CA SER A 226 7.02 -6.57 -12.11
C SER A 226 8.32 -6.11 -11.45
N TYR A 227 8.51 -6.35 -10.15
CA TYR A 227 9.79 -6.12 -9.47
C TYR A 227 10.91 -7.03 -9.98
N SER A 228 10.62 -8.31 -10.25
CA SER A 228 11.59 -9.22 -10.87
C SER A 228 12.05 -8.73 -12.24
N TYR A 229 11.14 -8.14 -13.03
CA TYR A 229 11.46 -7.52 -14.31
C TYR A 229 12.40 -6.31 -14.13
N MET A 230 12.09 -5.38 -13.22
CA MET A 230 12.96 -4.24 -12.92
C MET A 230 14.36 -4.66 -12.45
N ILE A 231 14.45 -5.73 -11.63
CA ILE A 231 15.72 -6.31 -11.21
C ILE A 231 16.54 -6.81 -12.40
N ALA A 232 15.90 -7.50 -13.35
CA ALA A 232 16.55 -8.01 -14.55
C ALA A 232 17.07 -6.90 -15.47
N GLN A 233 16.43 -5.72 -15.46
CA GLN A 233 16.89 -4.53 -16.17
C GLN A 233 17.97 -3.73 -15.41
N LYS A 234 18.32 -4.14 -14.19
CA LYS A 234 19.21 -3.40 -13.27
C LYS A 234 18.72 -1.98 -12.92
N GLU A 235 17.39 -1.76 -12.91
CA GLU A 235 16.79 -0.48 -12.56
C GLU A 235 16.62 -0.32 -11.03
N TYR A 236 17.75 -0.24 -10.32
CA TYR A 236 17.77 -0.23 -8.86
C TYR A 236 17.53 1.14 -8.22
N MET A 237 17.84 2.21 -8.96
CA MET A 237 17.74 3.61 -8.50
C MET A 237 16.78 4.38 -9.40
N TRP A 238 15.78 5.03 -8.81
CA TRP A 238 14.65 5.64 -9.50
C TRP A 238 14.77 7.16 -9.55
N THR A 239 15.86 7.63 -10.17
CA THR A 239 16.20 9.06 -10.21
C THR A 239 15.40 9.88 -11.22
N LYS A 240 14.79 9.24 -12.22
CA LYS A 240 14.04 9.91 -13.30
C LYS A 240 12.83 9.13 -13.75
N SER A 241 13.03 7.85 -14.07
CA SER A 241 11.98 6.96 -14.55
C SER A 241 12.39 5.52 -14.31
N VAL A 242 11.41 4.63 -14.41
CA VAL A 242 11.58 3.19 -14.29
C VAL A 242 10.57 2.51 -15.21
N THR A 243 11.01 1.43 -15.87
CA THR A 243 10.16 0.58 -16.70
C THR A 243 9.84 -0.69 -15.93
N LEU A 244 8.55 -0.86 -15.64
CA LEU A 244 8.00 -1.98 -14.90
C LEU A 244 6.99 -2.74 -15.77
N LEU A 245 6.45 -3.85 -15.26
CA LEU A 245 5.27 -4.49 -15.86
C LEU A 245 3.98 -4.00 -15.20
N ASP A 246 2.97 -3.68 -16.00
CA ASP A 246 1.61 -3.43 -15.51
C ASP A 246 0.89 -4.74 -15.11
N ASN A 247 -0.39 -4.63 -14.72
CA ASN A 247 -1.21 -5.75 -14.24
C ASN A 247 -1.46 -6.81 -15.33
N ASP A 248 -1.34 -6.45 -16.60
CA ASP A 248 -1.45 -7.35 -17.75
C ASP A 248 -0.09 -7.95 -18.14
N GLY A 249 0.99 -7.60 -17.43
CA GLY A 249 2.35 -8.03 -17.74
C GLY A 249 2.98 -7.26 -18.91
N LYS A 250 2.47 -6.07 -19.25
CA LYS A 250 3.03 -5.24 -20.33
C LYS A 250 4.02 -4.23 -19.75
N PRO A 251 5.17 -4.01 -20.42
CA PRO A 251 6.09 -2.94 -20.04
C PRO A 251 5.41 -1.57 -20.06
N THR A 252 5.56 -0.82 -18.97
CA THR A 252 5.08 0.55 -18.78
C THR A 252 6.15 1.37 -18.07
N THR A 253 6.21 2.67 -18.34
CA THR A 253 7.22 3.56 -17.75
C THR A 253 6.57 4.57 -16.83
N VAL A 254 7.02 4.59 -15.59
CA VAL A 254 6.67 5.62 -14.60
C VAL A 254 7.80 6.63 -14.57
N SER A 255 7.47 7.92 -14.57
CA SER A 255 8.44 9.01 -14.61
C SER A 255 8.17 10.02 -13.51
N CYS A 256 9.25 10.51 -12.93
CA CYS A 256 9.27 11.57 -11.96
C CYS A 256 9.12 12.92 -12.65
N SER A 257 7.90 13.20 -13.08
CA SER A 257 7.47 14.52 -13.53
C SER A 257 6.14 14.77 -12.84
N GLY A 258 6.16 15.62 -11.81
CA GLY A 258 4.96 15.99 -11.07
C GLY A 258 3.90 16.52 -12.04
N GLY A 259 2.85 15.72 -12.26
CA GLY A 259 1.73 16.06 -13.14
C GLY A 259 1.90 15.58 -14.59
N ALA A 260 0.99 14.68 -14.97
CA ALA A 260 0.68 14.21 -16.32
C ALA A 260 1.70 13.27 -16.99
N VAL A 261 1.52 11.96 -16.76
CA VAL A 261 1.93 10.96 -17.76
C VAL A 261 0.89 10.96 -18.89
N SER A 262 1.39 11.20 -20.10
CA SER A 262 0.73 10.98 -21.39
C SER A 262 -0.21 9.78 -21.35
N SER A 263 -1.52 10.03 -21.46
CA SER A 263 -2.50 8.98 -21.64
C SER A 263 -2.12 8.18 -22.89
N THR A 264 -1.70 6.93 -22.72
CA THR A 264 -1.87 5.96 -23.80
C THR A 264 -3.35 5.93 -24.12
N ARG A 265 -3.71 6.49 -25.28
CA ARG A 265 -5.01 6.51 -25.95
C ARG A 265 -6.07 5.65 -25.22
N ARG A 266 -6.98 6.29 -24.48
CA ARG A 266 -8.24 5.66 -24.10
C ARG A 266 -8.90 5.18 -25.40
N LYS A 267 -8.99 3.87 -25.63
CA LYS A 267 -9.82 3.34 -26.72
C LYS A 267 -11.26 3.78 -26.42
N ARG A 268 -11.81 4.62 -27.29
CA ARG A 268 -13.23 4.99 -27.29
C ARG A 268 -13.98 4.00 -28.17
N GLY A 269 -15.21 3.65 -27.76
CA GLY A 269 -16.09 2.84 -28.58
C GLY A 269 -16.51 3.59 -29.84
N PRO A 270 -17.16 2.91 -30.81
CA PRO A 270 -17.72 3.55 -32.01
C PRO A 270 -18.71 4.70 -31.71
N ASP A 271 -19.22 4.77 -30.47
CA ASP A 271 -20.17 5.75 -29.97
C ASP A 271 -19.51 6.93 -29.21
N GLY A 272 -18.17 7.01 -29.21
CA GLY A 272 -17.43 8.09 -28.55
C GLY A 272 -17.38 8.01 -27.02
N ARG A 273 -18.03 7.00 -26.41
CA ARG A 273 -17.96 6.74 -24.97
C ARG A 273 -16.64 6.03 -24.63
N PRO A 274 -16.08 6.24 -23.41
CA PRO A 274 -14.96 5.45 -22.93
C PRO A 274 -15.35 3.96 -22.96
N ILE A 275 -14.51 3.10 -23.56
CA ILE A 275 -14.70 1.67 -23.41
C ILE A 275 -14.52 1.39 -21.92
N ARG A 276 -15.60 1.01 -21.24
CA ARG A 276 -15.51 0.37 -19.93
C ARG A 276 -14.78 -0.94 -20.17
N VAL A 277 -13.44 -0.93 -20.05
CA VAL A 277 -12.70 -2.13 -19.70
C VAL A 277 -13.45 -2.66 -18.49
N ARG A 278 -13.86 -3.94 -18.53
CA ARG A 278 -14.40 -4.61 -17.35
C ARG A 278 -13.35 -4.41 -16.26
N ARG A 279 -13.52 -3.39 -15.41
CA ARG A 279 -12.71 -3.24 -14.22
C ARG A 279 -12.91 -4.55 -13.50
N LYS A 280 -11.85 -5.30 -13.28
CA LYS A 280 -11.89 -6.49 -12.45
C LYS A 280 -11.97 -5.96 -11.01
N ARG A 281 -13.15 -5.40 -10.71
CA ARG A 281 -13.58 -4.62 -9.53
C ARG A 281 -13.64 -5.44 -8.24
N GLU A 282 -13.14 -6.66 -8.29
CA GLU A 282 -13.14 -7.63 -7.18
C GLU A 282 -11.71 -7.94 -6.71
N LEU A 283 -10.69 -7.29 -7.28
CA LEU A 283 -9.29 -7.65 -7.10
C LEU A 283 -8.47 -6.66 -6.24
N VAL A 284 -9.05 -6.02 -5.22
CA VAL A 284 -8.33 -5.16 -4.24
C VAL A 284 -8.83 -5.43 -2.80
N HIS A 285 -9.15 -6.68 -2.42
CA HIS A 285 -10.00 -6.88 -1.23
C HIS A 285 -9.64 -8.05 -0.32
N SER A 286 -8.38 -8.17 0.14
CA SER A 286 -8.11 -9.09 1.25
C SER A 286 -6.91 -8.75 2.11
N SER A 287 -6.87 -7.58 2.72
CA SER A 287 -6.30 -7.51 4.06
C SER A 287 -7.31 -6.76 4.89
N LYS A 288 -7.92 -7.43 5.87
CA LYS A 288 -8.41 -6.66 7.01
C LYS A 288 -7.11 -6.22 7.70
N PRO A 289 -6.77 -4.92 7.77
CA PRO A 289 -5.79 -4.52 8.77
C PRO A 289 -6.29 -5.07 10.11
N PRO A 290 -5.41 -5.64 10.95
CA PRO A 290 -5.84 -6.28 12.18
C PRO A 290 -6.70 -5.29 12.98
N PRO A 291 -7.81 -5.72 13.59
CA PRO A 291 -8.53 -4.85 14.51
C PRO A 291 -7.51 -4.33 15.50
N ASN A 292 -7.47 -3.01 15.69
CA ASN A 292 -6.53 -2.35 16.58
C ASN A 292 -6.75 -2.93 18.00
N ARG A 293 -6.06 -4.04 18.32
CA ARG A 293 -6.21 -4.73 19.59
C ARG A 293 -5.55 -3.85 20.62
N ARG A 294 -6.39 -3.00 21.22
CA ARG A 294 -6.18 -2.23 22.45
C ARG A 294 -4.71 -2.11 22.84
N ARG A 295 -4.11 -0.94 22.62
CA ARG A 295 -2.97 -0.51 23.42
C ARG A 295 -3.38 -0.58 24.90
N ARG A 296 -3.04 -1.68 25.57
CA ARG A 296 -3.00 -1.70 27.03
C ARG A 296 -1.88 -0.74 27.44
N PRO A 297 -2.05 0.10 28.47
CA PRO A 297 -0.98 0.95 28.96
C PRO A 297 0.19 0.06 29.39
N VAL A 298 1.34 0.20 28.72
CA VAL A 298 2.57 -0.49 29.09
C VAL A 298 3.10 0.17 30.36
N VAL A 299 2.97 -0.54 31.48
CA VAL A 299 3.79 -0.32 32.66
C VAL A 299 5.23 -0.67 32.26
N ALA A 300 6.14 0.28 32.46
CA ALA A 300 7.55 0.16 32.10
C ALA A 300 8.19 -1.08 32.75
N GLY A 301 8.64 -2.01 31.90
CA GLY A 301 9.44 -3.18 32.30
C GLY A 301 10.44 -3.50 31.20
N LYS A 302 11.69 -3.09 31.40
CA LYS A 302 12.82 -3.35 30.52
C LYS A 302 12.91 -4.85 30.18
N ARG A 303 12.92 -5.20 28.90
CA ARG A 303 13.54 -6.43 28.38
C ARG A 303 13.98 -6.20 26.93
N ASN A 304 15.29 -6.32 26.70
CA ASN A 304 15.91 -6.26 25.39
C ASN A 304 15.47 -7.48 24.57
N VAL A 305 15.03 -7.24 23.33
CA VAL A 305 14.91 -8.27 22.30
C VAL A 305 15.74 -7.77 21.14
N GLU A 306 16.87 -8.45 20.90
CA GLU A 306 17.67 -8.30 19.70
C GLU A 306 16.91 -8.88 18.50
N LEU A 307 17.06 -8.23 17.35
CA LEU A 307 16.41 -8.53 16.07
C LEU A 307 17.44 -8.98 15.05
#